data_AF-A0A8D5JV62-F1
#
_entry.id   AF-A0A8D5JV62-F1
#
_cell.length_a   1.000
_cell.length_b   1.000
_cell.length_c   1.000
_cell.angle_alpha   90.00
_cell.angle_beta   90.00
_cell.angle_gamma   90.00
#
_symmetry.space_group_name_H-M   'P 1'
#
loop_
_entity.id
_entity.type
_entity.pdbx_description
1 polymer ?
#
loop_
_entity_poly.entity_id
_entity_poly.type
_entity_poly.pdbx_seq_one_letter_code
_entity_poly.pdbx_strand_id
1 'polypeptide(L)'
;MYYAHFGLKEPPFKITPNTEFFFCGGNRGAVLDALIYAINSGEGIIKVVGEVGSGKTMLCRMLQTLLPEKVETVYLANPSVAPEDVLHAIAFELQLKLTKNADRLQVMQVLQKYLVDRHAQGKQVVIFVEEAQGMPIATLEEIRLLSNLETKHDKLLQIVLFGQPELDVNLNQNQIRQLRERITHSFYLGPLDQASIDEYLIFRLRSAGYFGPHLFSKSAIKLLSKAAEGLVRRVNILADKALLATFAANAYQITPKHVRAAIKDSEFGVNFYQQAKRRWLIALAAALIFVVLVAFLFVQFKSNNKPVPQSAPAEKQVSQAKVEPPKQDVIAVAPIETAEPQKVVETPQPATTASDTSDILDNRLAATLDWLKQQPESTVSIQIMGGTSDEQLRTHLQSLSAQLELDNIYVFRTKVSNRPFLTVLYGSYPNREEAQRAIQKLPLTLKINHPQLRTVGGILKETKQFQ
;
A
#
# COMPACT_ATOMS: atom_id res chain seq x y z
N MET A 1 13.03 -33.70 0.87
CA MET A 1 13.68 -34.11 2.14
C MET A 1 13.24 -33.24 3.31
N TYR A 2 13.49 -31.92 3.32
CA TYR A 2 13.12 -31.08 4.47
C TYR A 2 11.62 -31.05 4.80
N TYR A 3 10.71 -31.33 3.85
CA TYR A 3 9.27 -31.26 4.08
C TYR A 3 8.82 -32.14 5.25
N ALA A 4 9.24 -33.41 5.29
CA ALA A 4 8.91 -34.34 6.36
C ALA A 4 9.43 -33.87 7.73
N HIS A 5 10.64 -33.29 7.76
CA HIS A 5 11.24 -32.73 8.99
C HIS A 5 10.40 -31.60 9.59
N PHE A 6 9.82 -30.72 8.75
CA PHE A 6 8.96 -29.64 9.23
C PHE A 6 7.47 -30.01 9.26
N GLY A 7 7.05 -31.21 8.84
CA GLY A 7 5.64 -31.59 8.72
C GLY A 7 4.87 -30.87 7.58
N LEU A 8 5.57 -30.48 6.52
CA LEU A 8 5.01 -29.87 5.31
C LEU A 8 4.51 -30.95 4.33
N LYS A 9 3.39 -30.69 3.66
CA LYS A 9 2.85 -31.56 2.59
C LYS A 9 3.52 -31.29 1.25
N GLU A 10 3.91 -30.05 0.99
CA GLU A 10 4.56 -29.62 -0.25
C GLU A 10 5.56 -28.46 0.02
N PRO A 11 6.40 -28.05 -0.95
CA PRO A 11 7.29 -26.90 -0.78
C PRO A 11 6.55 -25.55 -0.67
N PRO A 12 6.66 -24.83 0.47
CA PRO A 12 5.97 -23.55 0.70
C PRO A 12 6.46 -22.41 -0.19
N PHE A 13 7.71 -22.45 -0.65
CA PHE A 13 8.37 -21.31 -1.29
C PHE A 13 8.76 -21.53 -2.76
N LYS A 14 8.02 -22.40 -3.48
CA LYS A 14 8.07 -22.50 -4.95
C LYS A 14 7.98 -21.09 -5.59
N ILE A 15 8.87 -20.82 -6.54
CA ILE A 15 8.88 -19.59 -7.35
C ILE A 15 7.79 -19.64 -8.43
N THR A 16 7.46 -20.83 -8.93
CA THR A 16 6.38 -21.06 -9.90
C THR A 16 5.06 -20.48 -9.37
N PRO A 17 4.37 -19.60 -10.12
CA PRO A 17 3.13 -19.00 -9.66
C PRO A 17 2.00 -20.04 -9.48
N ASN A 18 1.51 -20.21 -8.26
CA ASN A 18 0.29 -20.96 -7.91
C ASN A 18 -0.68 -20.01 -7.18
N THR A 19 -1.90 -19.86 -7.70
CA THR A 19 -2.96 -18.98 -7.19
C THR A 19 -3.40 -19.32 -5.77
N GLU A 20 -3.35 -20.60 -5.36
CA GLU A 20 -3.60 -21.04 -3.98
C GLU A 20 -2.62 -20.45 -2.95
N PHE A 21 -1.46 -19.98 -3.43
CA PHE A 21 -0.42 -19.32 -2.65
C PHE A 21 -0.36 -17.80 -2.94
N PHE A 22 -1.47 -17.19 -3.36
CA PHE A 22 -1.61 -15.74 -3.43
C PHE A 22 -1.81 -15.11 -2.05
N PHE A 23 -0.94 -14.17 -1.70
CA PHE A 23 -0.98 -13.45 -0.43
C PHE A 23 -1.57 -12.05 -0.63
N CYS A 24 -2.71 -11.77 0.00
CA CYS A 24 -3.42 -10.50 -0.09
C CYS A 24 -2.77 -9.36 0.72
N GLY A 25 -1.90 -9.66 1.70
CA GLY A 25 -1.27 -8.66 2.55
C GLY A 25 -0.27 -7.76 1.82
N GLY A 26 0.17 -6.68 2.47
CA GLY A 26 1.05 -5.68 1.84
C GLY A 26 0.43 -5.06 0.58
N ASN A 27 -0.81 -4.57 0.71
CA ASN A 27 -1.61 -3.92 -0.34
C ASN A 27 -1.99 -4.77 -1.57
N ARG A 28 -1.66 -6.07 -1.62
CA ARG A 28 -1.91 -6.94 -2.79
C ARG A 28 -3.39 -7.23 -3.03
N GLY A 29 -4.18 -7.42 -1.98
CA GLY A 29 -5.63 -7.59 -2.06
C GLY A 29 -6.31 -6.34 -2.61
N ALA A 30 -6.09 -5.17 -1.98
CA ALA A 30 -6.68 -3.92 -2.44
C ALA A 30 -6.30 -3.55 -3.89
N VAL A 31 -5.07 -3.83 -4.33
CA VAL A 31 -4.68 -3.67 -5.74
C VAL A 31 -5.40 -4.66 -6.66
N LEU A 32 -5.59 -5.92 -6.24
CA LEU A 32 -6.36 -6.93 -6.98
C LEU A 32 -7.83 -6.51 -7.11
N ASP A 33 -8.47 -6.08 -6.02
CA ASP A 33 -9.86 -5.65 -6.00
C ASP A 33 -10.07 -4.40 -6.88
N ALA A 34 -9.17 -3.42 -6.79
CA ALA A 34 -9.20 -2.22 -7.63
C ALA A 34 -8.97 -2.53 -9.12
N LEU A 35 -8.16 -3.54 -9.44
CA LEU A 35 -7.98 -4.05 -10.81
C LEU A 35 -9.22 -4.77 -11.33
N ILE A 36 -9.88 -5.61 -10.51
CA ILE A 36 -11.15 -6.25 -10.87
C ILE A 36 -12.23 -5.18 -11.12
N TYR A 37 -12.29 -4.13 -10.29
CA TYR A 37 -13.20 -3.01 -10.49
C TYR A 37 -12.91 -2.26 -11.81
N ALA A 38 -11.66 -1.85 -12.03
CA ALA A 38 -11.25 -1.12 -13.23
C ALA A 38 -11.42 -1.91 -14.53
N ILE A 39 -11.30 -3.25 -14.48
CA ILE A 39 -11.60 -4.10 -15.64
C ILE A 39 -13.12 -4.19 -15.86
N ASN A 40 -13.91 -4.34 -14.80
CA ASN A 40 -15.37 -4.42 -14.93
C ASN A 40 -16.03 -3.12 -15.41
N SER A 41 -15.44 -1.93 -15.14
CA SER A 41 -15.91 -0.67 -15.73
C SER A 41 -15.63 -0.56 -17.24
N GLY A 42 -14.69 -1.35 -17.77
CA GLY A 42 -14.42 -1.44 -19.21
C GLY A 42 -13.69 -0.24 -19.83
N GLU A 43 -13.21 0.71 -19.03
CA GLU A 43 -12.64 1.96 -19.55
C GLU A 43 -11.11 1.94 -19.69
N GLY A 44 -10.65 2.20 -20.92
CA GLY A 44 -9.30 2.67 -21.23
C GLY A 44 -8.16 1.68 -21.01
N ILE A 45 -6.98 2.20 -20.70
CA ILE A 45 -5.77 1.42 -20.46
C ILE A 45 -5.46 1.43 -18.97
N ILE A 46 -5.21 0.25 -18.41
CA ILE A 46 -4.80 0.07 -17.02
C ILE A 46 -3.31 -0.24 -17.00
N LYS A 47 -2.57 0.33 -16.05
CA LYS A 47 -1.14 0.11 -15.88
C LYS A 47 -0.84 -0.38 -14.46
N VAL A 48 -0.03 -1.44 -14.36
CA VAL A 48 0.45 -2.01 -13.09
C VAL A 48 1.98 -2.08 -13.12
N VAL A 49 2.62 -1.24 -12.32
CA VAL A 49 4.08 -1.15 -12.24
C VAL A 49 4.59 -1.76 -10.95
N GLY A 50 5.74 -2.41 -10.98
CA GLY A 50 6.44 -2.87 -9.78
C GLY A 50 7.74 -3.58 -10.08
N GLU A 51 8.60 -3.67 -9.07
CA GLU A 51 9.93 -4.28 -9.18
C GLU A 51 9.93 -5.73 -9.68
N VAL A 52 11.08 -6.19 -10.17
CA VAL A 52 11.28 -7.61 -10.52
C VAL A 52 11.05 -8.49 -9.29
N GLY A 53 10.10 -9.42 -9.41
CA GLY A 53 9.74 -10.32 -8.32
C GLY A 53 8.87 -9.71 -7.22
N SER A 54 8.23 -8.56 -7.45
CA SER A 54 7.20 -8.00 -6.54
C SER A 54 5.90 -8.83 -6.52
N GLY A 55 5.63 -9.62 -7.57
CA GLY A 55 4.45 -10.48 -7.66
C GLY A 55 3.48 -10.17 -8.82
N LYS A 56 3.88 -9.35 -9.80
CA LYS A 56 3.03 -8.96 -10.95
C LYS A 56 2.38 -10.15 -11.67
N THR A 57 3.15 -11.17 -12.07
CA THR A 57 2.65 -12.39 -12.72
C THR A 57 1.68 -13.20 -11.84
N MET A 58 1.90 -13.21 -10.52
CA MET A 58 0.95 -13.82 -9.57
C MET A 58 -0.38 -13.05 -9.56
N LEU A 59 -0.32 -11.72 -9.59
CA LEU A 59 -1.50 -10.84 -9.66
C LEU A 59 -2.25 -10.99 -11.00
N CYS A 60 -1.54 -11.11 -12.13
CA CYS A 60 -2.14 -11.38 -13.45
C CYS A 60 -2.89 -12.71 -13.46
N ARG A 61 -2.29 -13.79 -12.95
CA ARG A 61 -2.97 -15.10 -12.84
C ARG A 61 -4.17 -15.09 -11.90
N MET A 62 -4.12 -14.35 -10.80
CA MET A 62 -5.28 -14.14 -9.94
C MET A 62 -6.41 -13.41 -10.66
N LEU A 63 -6.11 -12.38 -11.44
CA LEU A 63 -7.11 -11.69 -12.26
C LEU A 63 -7.77 -12.64 -13.25
N GLN A 64 -6.99 -13.44 -14.00
CA GLN A 64 -7.53 -14.48 -14.89
C GLN A 64 -8.43 -15.50 -14.18
N THR A 65 -8.20 -15.75 -12.88
CA THR A 65 -9.00 -16.70 -12.08
C THR A 65 -10.27 -16.07 -11.48
N LEU A 66 -10.25 -14.76 -11.20
CA LEU A 66 -11.33 -14.05 -10.50
C LEU A 66 -12.19 -13.16 -11.40
N LEU A 67 -11.77 -12.88 -12.64
CA LEU A 67 -12.58 -12.15 -13.59
C LEU A 67 -13.82 -12.97 -13.99
N PRO A 68 -15.00 -12.34 -14.16
CA PRO A 68 -16.23 -13.08 -14.47
C PRO A 68 -16.17 -13.67 -15.89
N GLU A 69 -16.93 -14.74 -16.14
CA GLU A 69 -16.95 -15.48 -17.43
C GLU A 69 -17.31 -14.64 -18.67
N LYS A 70 -17.90 -13.45 -18.49
CA LYS A 70 -18.12 -12.47 -19.57
C LYS A 70 -16.82 -11.83 -20.08
N VAL A 71 -15.72 -11.93 -19.33
CA VAL A 71 -14.43 -11.31 -19.65
C VAL A 71 -13.53 -12.33 -20.33
N GLU A 72 -13.28 -12.12 -21.61
CA GLU A 72 -12.38 -12.93 -22.42
C GLU A 72 -10.98 -12.34 -22.36
N THR A 73 -10.03 -13.11 -21.83
CA THR A 73 -8.67 -12.62 -21.56
C THR A 73 -7.67 -13.10 -22.60
N VAL A 74 -6.93 -12.17 -23.19
CA VAL A 74 -5.82 -12.42 -24.13
C VAL A 74 -4.51 -12.15 -23.41
N TYR A 75 -3.47 -12.95 -23.65
CA TYR A 75 -2.17 -12.79 -22.96
C TYR A 75 -1.03 -12.63 -23.95
N LEU A 76 -0.43 -11.42 -24.02
CA LEU A 76 0.76 -11.16 -24.82
C LEU A 76 2.01 -11.43 -24.00
N ALA A 77 2.56 -12.63 -24.18
CA ALA A 77 3.74 -13.12 -23.46
C ALA A 77 5.07 -12.50 -23.91
N ASN A 78 5.15 -12.05 -25.17
CA ASN A 78 6.35 -11.44 -25.74
C ASN A 78 6.09 -9.96 -26.04
N PRO A 79 6.55 -9.02 -25.20
CA PRO A 79 6.38 -7.58 -25.43
C PRO A 79 7.33 -7.02 -26.51
N SER A 80 8.42 -7.72 -26.85
CA SER A 80 9.42 -7.27 -27.83
C SER A 80 9.04 -7.57 -29.29
N VAL A 81 7.75 -7.74 -29.55
CA VAL A 81 7.16 -7.95 -30.87
C VAL A 81 7.20 -6.64 -31.67
N ALA A 82 7.48 -6.74 -32.98
CA ALA A 82 7.50 -5.58 -33.87
C ALA A 82 6.09 -4.96 -33.99
N PRO A 83 5.95 -3.64 -34.21
CA PRO A 83 4.65 -2.96 -34.27
C PRO A 83 3.64 -3.65 -35.21
N GLU A 84 4.10 -4.04 -36.40
CA GLU A 84 3.36 -4.77 -37.43
C GLU A 84 2.84 -6.16 -36.99
N ASP A 85 3.54 -6.80 -36.06
CA ASP A 85 3.25 -8.16 -35.59
C ASP A 85 2.32 -8.18 -34.37
N VAL A 86 2.13 -7.07 -33.66
CA VAL A 86 1.25 -6.99 -32.46
C VAL A 86 -0.18 -7.43 -32.80
N LEU A 87 -0.71 -6.94 -33.92
CA LEU A 87 -2.06 -7.26 -34.39
C LEU A 87 -2.18 -8.75 -34.75
N HIS A 88 -1.14 -9.31 -35.37
CA HIS A 88 -1.06 -10.73 -35.70
C HIS A 88 -0.98 -11.60 -34.45
N ALA A 89 -0.21 -11.19 -33.43
CA ALA A 89 -0.12 -11.88 -32.15
C ALA A 89 -1.46 -11.88 -31.40
N ILE A 90 -2.15 -10.74 -31.33
CA ILE A 90 -3.50 -10.64 -30.72
C ILE A 90 -4.50 -11.53 -31.48
N ALA A 91 -4.49 -11.47 -32.81
CA ALA A 91 -5.38 -12.30 -33.64
C ALA A 91 -5.09 -13.80 -33.50
N PHE A 92 -3.82 -14.19 -33.31
CA PHE A 92 -3.41 -15.56 -33.07
C PHE A 92 -3.89 -16.09 -31.70
N GLU A 93 -3.68 -15.33 -30.62
CA GLU A 93 -4.14 -15.68 -29.28
C GLU A 93 -5.69 -15.75 -29.19
N LEU A 94 -6.39 -14.87 -29.92
CA LEU A 94 -7.85 -14.91 -30.11
C LEU A 94 -8.32 -16.00 -31.10
N GLN A 95 -7.41 -16.81 -31.64
CA GLN A 95 -7.70 -17.91 -32.58
C GLN A 95 -8.49 -17.47 -33.83
N LEU A 96 -8.25 -16.24 -34.30
CA LEU A 96 -8.92 -15.65 -35.45
C LEU A 96 -8.43 -16.29 -36.76
N LYS A 97 -9.37 -16.55 -37.67
CA LYS A 97 -9.06 -17.11 -39.00
C LYS A 97 -8.59 -16.01 -39.93
N LEU A 98 -7.28 -15.93 -40.13
CA LEU A 98 -6.65 -15.02 -41.08
C LEU A 98 -6.36 -15.69 -42.43
N THR A 99 -6.36 -14.90 -43.50
CA THR A 99 -5.84 -15.29 -44.81
C THR A 99 -4.33 -15.51 -44.75
N LYS A 100 -3.79 -16.39 -45.62
CA LYS A 100 -2.34 -16.50 -45.78
C LYS A 100 -1.81 -15.17 -46.32
N ASN A 101 -0.83 -14.59 -45.63
CA ASN A 101 -0.30 -13.25 -45.89
C ASN A 101 -1.36 -12.13 -45.76
N ALA A 102 -2.26 -12.24 -44.77
CA ALA A 102 -3.15 -11.13 -44.40
C ALA A 102 -2.33 -9.86 -44.14
N ASP A 103 -2.72 -8.74 -44.74
CA ASP A 103 -2.11 -7.45 -44.45
C ASP A 103 -2.66 -6.84 -43.14
N ARG A 104 -2.01 -5.77 -42.66
CA ARG A 104 -2.41 -5.07 -41.42
C ARG A 104 -3.87 -4.61 -41.41
N LEU A 105 -4.42 -4.22 -42.57
CA LEU A 105 -5.81 -3.78 -42.68
C LEU A 105 -6.78 -4.96 -42.57
N GLN A 106 -6.48 -6.08 -43.24
CA GLN A 106 -7.27 -7.32 -43.15
C GLN A 106 -7.32 -7.84 -41.71
N VAL A 107 -6.17 -7.88 -41.01
CA VAL A 107 -6.12 -8.30 -39.60
C VAL A 107 -6.93 -7.36 -38.71
N MET A 108 -6.81 -6.04 -38.90
CA MET A 108 -7.59 -5.05 -38.15
C MET A 108 -9.11 -5.20 -38.39
N GLN A 109 -9.54 -5.45 -39.62
CA GLN A 109 -10.96 -5.68 -39.94
C GLN A 109 -11.51 -6.94 -39.28
N VAL A 110 -10.75 -8.06 -39.32
CA VAL A 110 -11.14 -9.32 -38.66
C VAL A 110 -11.19 -9.15 -37.14
N LEU A 111 -10.21 -8.46 -36.54
CA LEU A 111 -10.18 -8.15 -35.11
C LEU A 111 -11.35 -7.26 -34.71
N GLN A 112 -11.58 -6.15 -35.41
CA GLN A 112 -12.69 -5.23 -35.11
C GLN A 112 -14.05 -5.95 -35.20
N LYS A 113 -14.26 -6.77 -36.25
CA LYS A 113 -15.48 -7.58 -36.37
C LYS A 113 -15.64 -8.53 -35.18
N TYR A 114 -14.58 -9.25 -34.80
CA TYR A 114 -14.62 -10.15 -33.65
C TYR A 114 -15.01 -9.44 -32.36
N LEU A 115 -14.39 -8.28 -32.08
CA LEU A 115 -14.66 -7.52 -30.86
C LEU A 115 -16.10 -6.98 -30.82
N VAL A 116 -16.64 -6.51 -31.95
CA VAL A 116 -18.06 -6.11 -32.07
C VAL A 116 -18.98 -7.32 -31.84
N ASP A 117 -18.69 -8.47 -32.46
CA ASP A 117 -19.47 -9.69 -32.30
C ASP A 117 -19.44 -10.20 -30.83
N ARG A 118 -18.35 -9.94 -30.07
CA ARG A 118 -18.24 -10.24 -28.62
C ARG A 118 -18.99 -9.24 -27.75
N HIS A 119 -18.86 -7.94 -28.02
CA HIS A 119 -19.59 -6.89 -27.32
C HIS A 119 -21.12 -7.08 -27.44
N ALA A 120 -21.59 -7.45 -28.64
CA ALA A 120 -23.00 -7.80 -28.88
C ALA A 120 -23.50 -9.03 -28.08
N GLN A 121 -22.59 -9.87 -27.57
CA GLN A 121 -22.90 -11.00 -26.66
C GLN A 121 -22.78 -10.60 -25.18
N GLY A 122 -22.57 -9.32 -24.87
CA GLY A 122 -22.30 -8.82 -23.51
C GLY A 122 -20.91 -9.20 -22.97
N LYS A 123 -19.98 -9.61 -23.85
CA LYS A 123 -18.62 -10.00 -23.48
C LYS A 123 -17.64 -8.84 -23.64
N GLN A 124 -16.66 -8.76 -22.74
CA GLN A 124 -15.58 -7.79 -22.73
C GLN A 124 -14.28 -8.51 -23.09
N VAL A 125 -13.44 -7.92 -23.96
CA VAL A 125 -12.13 -8.49 -24.31
C VAL A 125 -11.02 -7.67 -23.67
N VAL A 126 -10.14 -8.35 -22.91
CA VAL A 126 -9.09 -7.72 -22.10
C VAL A 126 -7.73 -8.32 -22.47
N ILE A 127 -6.81 -7.49 -22.94
CA ILE A 127 -5.42 -7.90 -23.21
C ILE A 127 -4.57 -7.65 -21.97
N PHE A 128 -3.93 -8.70 -21.47
CA PHE A 128 -2.83 -8.62 -20.52
C PHE A 128 -1.50 -8.59 -21.27
N VAL A 129 -0.67 -7.58 -20.99
CA VAL A 129 0.70 -7.47 -21.52
C VAL A 129 1.67 -7.53 -20.36
N GLU A 130 2.45 -8.61 -20.23
CA GLU A 130 3.51 -8.70 -19.23
C GLU A 130 4.85 -8.19 -19.75
N GLU A 131 5.69 -7.70 -18.83
CA GLU A 131 7.01 -7.10 -19.11
C GLU A 131 6.97 -5.93 -20.12
N ALA A 132 5.90 -5.13 -20.07
CA ALA A 132 5.61 -4.05 -21.01
C ALA A 132 6.69 -2.94 -21.10
N GLN A 133 7.61 -2.83 -20.12
CA GLN A 133 8.77 -1.94 -20.25
C GLN A 133 9.74 -2.36 -21.38
N GLY A 134 9.69 -3.62 -21.81
CA GLY A 134 10.46 -4.16 -22.93
C GLY A 134 9.82 -3.97 -24.31
N MET A 135 8.67 -3.28 -24.38
CA MET A 135 8.03 -2.92 -25.65
C MET A 135 8.77 -1.77 -26.32
N PRO A 136 9.08 -1.87 -27.62
CA PRO A 136 9.52 -0.73 -28.42
C PRO A 136 8.47 0.40 -28.39
N ILE A 137 8.95 1.64 -28.52
CA ILE A 137 8.13 2.86 -28.49
C ILE A 137 7.06 2.86 -29.60
N ALA A 138 7.40 2.38 -30.79
CA ALA A 138 6.44 2.20 -31.89
C ALA A 138 5.38 1.12 -31.58
N THR A 139 5.74 0.07 -30.84
CA THR A 139 4.84 -1.00 -30.40
C THR A 139 3.85 -0.47 -29.34
N LEU A 140 4.29 0.43 -28.47
CA LEU A 140 3.42 1.16 -27.53
C LEU A 140 2.44 2.11 -28.25
N GLU A 141 2.84 2.71 -29.37
CA GLU A 141 1.92 3.50 -30.20
C GLU A 141 0.84 2.63 -30.89
N GLU A 142 1.16 1.40 -31.30
CA GLU A 142 0.13 0.45 -31.78
C GLU A 142 -0.85 0.04 -30.66
N ILE A 143 -0.38 -0.12 -29.42
CA ILE A 143 -1.26 -0.29 -28.23
C ILE A 143 -2.19 0.92 -28.05
N ARG A 144 -1.69 2.15 -28.22
CA ARG A 144 -2.55 3.36 -28.22
C ARG A 144 -3.59 3.31 -29.33
N LEU A 145 -3.20 2.94 -30.55
CA LEU A 145 -4.12 2.83 -31.68
C LEU A 145 -5.23 1.81 -31.42
N LEU A 146 -4.89 0.64 -30.88
CA LEU A 146 -5.81 -0.42 -30.48
C LEU A 146 -6.83 0.02 -29.42
N SER A 147 -6.44 0.88 -28.47
CA SER A 147 -7.37 1.44 -27.47
C SER A 147 -8.48 2.36 -28.05
N ASN A 148 -8.40 2.72 -29.34
CA ASN A 148 -9.47 3.45 -30.03
C ASN A 148 -10.49 2.51 -30.71
N LEU A 149 -10.39 1.19 -30.52
CA LEU A 149 -11.43 0.26 -30.93
C LEU A 149 -12.62 0.40 -29.96
N GLU A 150 -13.63 1.12 -30.41
CA GLU A 150 -14.81 1.51 -29.63
C GLU A 150 -16.08 1.57 -30.49
N THR A 151 -17.23 1.45 -29.85
CA THR A 151 -18.54 1.84 -30.41
C THR A 151 -18.78 3.32 -30.12
N LYS A 152 -19.98 3.83 -30.39
CA LYS A 152 -20.37 5.20 -29.99
C LYS A 152 -20.41 5.42 -28.47
N HIS A 153 -20.43 4.34 -27.68
CA HIS A 153 -20.69 4.40 -26.23
C HIS A 153 -19.70 3.56 -25.40
N ASP A 154 -19.15 2.48 -25.96
CA ASP A 154 -18.37 1.50 -25.20
C ASP A 154 -17.01 1.20 -25.86
N LYS A 155 -15.98 0.93 -25.05
CA LYS A 155 -14.74 0.33 -25.53
C LYS A 155 -14.97 -1.13 -25.93
N LEU A 156 -14.41 -1.51 -27.08
CA LEU A 156 -14.44 -2.89 -27.58
C LEU A 156 -13.25 -3.72 -27.09
N LEU A 157 -12.16 -3.04 -26.66
CA LEU A 157 -10.92 -3.66 -26.23
C LEU A 157 -10.33 -2.90 -25.04
N GLN A 158 -10.09 -3.59 -23.93
CA GLN A 158 -9.37 -3.05 -22.78
C GLN A 158 -7.96 -3.63 -22.71
N ILE A 159 -7.01 -2.86 -22.17
CA ILE A 159 -5.59 -3.25 -22.14
C ILE A 159 -5.03 -3.03 -20.73
N VAL A 160 -4.37 -4.05 -20.19
CA VAL A 160 -3.73 -4.05 -18.88
C VAL A 160 -2.23 -4.30 -19.06
N LEU A 161 -1.43 -3.25 -18.84
CA LEU A 161 0.02 -3.24 -18.98
C LEU A 161 0.69 -3.56 -17.64
N PHE A 162 1.32 -4.72 -17.50
CA PHE A 162 2.21 -5.04 -16.38
C PHE A 162 3.66 -4.71 -16.75
N GLY A 163 4.33 -3.90 -15.94
CA GLY A 163 5.71 -3.50 -16.21
C GLY A 163 6.57 -3.29 -14.97
N GLN A 164 7.85 -3.06 -15.21
CA GLN A 164 8.83 -2.55 -14.24
C GLN A 164 8.82 -1.00 -14.26
N PRO A 165 9.43 -0.30 -13.28
CA PRO A 165 9.41 1.18 -13.22
C PRO A 165 9.94 1.90 -14.47
N GLU A 166 10.75 1.24 -15.28
CA GLU A 166 11.20 1.69 -16.60
C GLU A 166 10.03 1.96 -17.56
N LEU A 167 8.88 1.30 -17.38
CA LEU A 167 7.65 1.60 -18.13
C LEU A 167 7.17 3.03 -17.83
N ASP A 168 7.27 3.50 -16.59
CA ASP A 168 6.92 4.88 -16.25
C ASP A 168 7.91 5.90 -16.84
N VAL A 169 9.19 5.53 -16.95
CA VAL A 169 10.19 6.34 -17.66
C VAL A 169 9.84 6.46 -19.14
N ASN A 170 9.48 5.34 -19.79
CA ASN A 170 9.08 5.30 -21.20
C ASN A 170 7.79 6.09 -21.47
N LEU A 171 6.75 5.89 -20.64
CA LEU A 171 5.46 6.58 -20.76
C LEU A 171 5.55 8.10 -20.53
N ASN A 172 6.54 8.57 -19.77
CA ASN A 172 6.77 10.00 -19.53
C ASN A 172 7.56 10.71 -20.63
N GLN A 173 8.02 10.01 -21.67
CA GLN A 173 8.65 10.64 -22.82
C GLN A 173 7.61 11.42 -23.64
N ASN A 174 7.99 12.61 -24.14
CA ASN A 174 7.10 13.49 -24.89
C ASN A 174 6.39 12.81 -26.08
N GLN A 175 7.07 11.88 -26.76
CA GLN A 175 6.54 11.14 -27.91
C GLN A 175 5.43 10.13 -27.55
N ILE A 176 5.40 9.61 -26.32
CA ILE A 176 4.40 8.64 -25.81
C ILE A 176 3.29 9.32 -24.99
N ARG A 177 3.30 10.67 -24.90
CA ARG A 177 2.34 11.45 -24.13
C ARG A 177 0.88 11.07 -24.41
N GLN A 178 0.52 10.81 -25.67
CA GLN A 178 -0.85 10.44 -26.06
C GLN A 178 -1.29 9.09 -25.48
N LEU A 179 -0.40 8.10 -25.40
CA LEU A 179 -0.69 6.82 -24.75
C LEU A 179 -0.86 7.02 -23.24
N ARG A 180 0.01 7.82 -22.61
CA ARG A 180 -0.07 8.12 -21.17
C ARG A 180 -1.41 8.76 -20.79
N GLU A 181 -1.94 9.65 -21.63
CA GLU A 181 -3.26 10.28 -21.45
C GLU A 181 -4.45 9.33 -21.68
N ARG A 182 -4.22 8.11 -22.23
CA ARG A 182 -5.23 7.03 -22.32
C ARG A 182 -5.20 6.07 -21.12
N ILE A 183 -4.26 6.23 -20.19
CA ILE A 183 -4.16 5.38 -18.99
C ILE A 183 -5.16 5.89 -17.94
N THR A 184 -6.25 5.16 -17.75
CA THR A 184 -7.33 5.48 -16.81
C THR A 184 -6.95 5.16 -15.36
N HIS A 185 -6.20 4.05 -15.16
CA HIS A 185 -5.78 3.61 -13.84
C HIS A 185 -4.29 3.22 -13.80
N SER A 186 -3.60 3.62 -12.74
CA SER A 186 -2.18 3.37 -12.51
C SER A 186 -1.95 2.82 -11.11
N PHE A 187 -1.55 1.56 -11.01
CA PHE A 187 -1.29 0.87 -9.75
C PHE A 187 0.21 0.59 -9.57
N TYR A 188 0.69 0.66 -8.32
CA TYR A 188 2.06 0.32 -7.96
C TYR A 188 2.09 -0.87 -6.99
N LEU A 189 2.75 -1.95 -7.39
CA LEU A 189 2.92 -3.17 -6.62
C LEU A 189 4.28 -3.17 -5.90
N GLY A 190 4.30 -2.48 -4.75
CA GLY A 190 5.52 -2.27 -3.96
C GLY A 190 6.08 -3.51 -3.24
N PRO A 191 7.32 -3.40 -2.72
CA PRO A 191 7.92 -4.41 -1.86
C PRO A 191 7.13 -4.59 -0.55
N LEU A 192 7.18 -5.80 0.03
CA LEU A 192 6.62 -6.09 1.34
C LEU A 192 7.48 -5.47 2.46
N ASP A 193 6.85 -4.93 3.49
CA ASP A 193 7.54 -4.48 4.70
C ASP A 193 7.85 -5.66 5.64
N GLN A 194 8.55 -5.41 6.75
CA GLN A 194 8.99 -6.49 7.65
C GLN A 194 7.81 -7.24 8.29
N ALA A 195 6.68 -6.55 8.56
CA ALA A 195 5.49 -7.16 9.14
C ALA A 195 4.78 -8.05 8.11
N SER A 196 4.53 -7.53 6.91
CA SER A 196 3.92 -8.28 5.80
C SER A 196 4.77 -9.49 5.38
N ILE A 197 6.10 -9.46 5.57
CA ILE A 197 6.97 -10.63 5.34
C ILE A 197 6.78 -11.71 6.40
N ASP A 198 6.56 -11.39 7.68
CA ASP A 198 6.23 -12.40 8.70
C ASP A 198 4.91 -13.09 8.33
N GLU A 199 3.87 -12.30 8.09
CA GLU A 199 2.55 -12.76 7.64
C GLU A 199 2.64 -13.61 6.36
N TYR A 200 3.42 -13.17 5.37
CA TYR A 200 3.65 -13.91 4.12
C TYR A 200 4.34 -15.26 4.36
N LEU A 201 5.37 -15.30 5.20
CA LEU A 201 6.07 -16.55 5.53
C LEU A 201 5.13 -17.54 6.24
N ILE A 202 4.33 -17.05 7.20
CA ILE A 202 3.31 -17.87 7.89
C ILE A 202 2.28 -18.38 6.88
N PHE A 203 1.72 -17.50 6.05
CA PHE A 203 0.71 -17.84 5.05
C PHE A 203 1.21 -18.94 4.11
N ARG A 204 2.39 -18.77 3.49
CA ARG A 204 2.98 -19.76 2.58
C ARG A 204 3.25 -21.10 3.27
N LEU A 205 3.64 -21.09 4.55
CA LEU A 205 3.80 -22.31 5.36
C LEU A 205 2.45 -22.99 5.62
N ARG A 206 1.40 -22.23 5.98
CA ARG A 206 0.05 -22.74 6.24
C ARG A 206 -0.59 -23.35 5.00
N SER A 207 -0.47 -22.69 3.84
CA SER A 207 -0.91 -23.23 2.54
C SER A 207 -0.23 -24.55 2.21
N ALA A 208 1.07 -24.69 2.50
CA ALA A 208 1.82 -25.95 2.37
C ALA A 208 1.53 -27.00 3.46
N GLY A 209 0.54 -26.78 4.32
CA GLY A 209 0.07 -27.71 5.33
C GLY A 209 0.79 -27.66 6.68
N TYR A 210 1.64 -26.67 6.94
CA TYR A 210 2.30 -26.52 8.24
C TYR A 210 1.42 -25.79 9.25
N PHE A 211 1.06 -26.47 10.35
CA PHE A 211 0.20 -25.89 11.40
C PHE A 211 0.88 -25.63 12.75
N GLY A 212 2.18 -25.92 12.89
CA GLY A 212 2.94 -25.81 14.14
C GLY A 212 3.32 -24.38 14.59
N PRO A 213 4.24 -24.25 15.57
CA PRO A 213 4.74 -22.96 16.08
C PRO A 213 5.46 -22.11 15.01
N HIS A 214 5.72 -20.83 15.29
CA HIS A 214 6.52 -19.98 14.38
C HIS A 214 7.92 -20.57 14.14
N LEU A 215 8.16 -21.02 12.90
CA LEU A 215 9.45 -21.56 12.48
C LEU A 215 10.52 -20.47 12.41
N PHE A 216 10.19 -19.27 11.91
CA PHE A 216 11.14 -18.16 11.81
C PHE A 216 11.17 -17.31 13.08
N SER A 217 12.35 -17.18 13.68
CA SER A 217 12.57 -16.25 14.79
C SER A 217 12.50 -14.78 14.32
N LYS A 218 12.02 -13.86 15.17
CA LYS A 218 11.88 -12.42 14.83
C LYS A 218 13.18 -11.80 14.29
N SER A 219 14.34 -12.23 14.80
CA SER A 219 15.66 -11.80 14.32
C SER A 219 16.03 -12.39 12.96
N ALA A 220 15.59 -13.62 12.64
CA ALA A 220 15.72 -14.21 11.31
C ALA A 220 14.86 -13.47 10.28
N ILE A 221 13.60 -13.15 10.63
CA ILE A 221 12.68 -12.39 9.77
C ILE A 221 13.25 -11.00 9.46
N LYS A 222 13.73 -10.28 10.47
CA LYS A 222 14.38 -8.97 10.29
C LYS A 222 15.60 -9.04 9.34
N LEU A 223 16.42 -10.08 9.46
CA LEU A 223 17.57 -10.27 8.57
C LEU A 223 17.13 -10.65 7.13
N LEU A 224 16.17 -11.56 7.00
CA LEU A 224 15.63 -12.03 5.73
C LEU A 224 14.94 -10.88 4.98
N SER A 225 14.08 -10.11 5.66
CA SER A 225 13.42 -8.92 5.14
C SER A 225 14.44 -7.92 4.55
N LYS A 226 15.50 -7.60 5.31
CA LYS A 226 16.54 -6.68 4.88
C LYS A 226 17.35 -7.20 3.68
N ALA A 227 17.55 -8.52 3.56
CA ALA A 227 18.28 -9.14 2.45
C ALA A 227 17.41 -9.38 1.21
N ALA A 228 16.10 -9.57 1.39
CA ALA A 228 15.13 -9.71 0.32
C ALA A 228 14.67 -8.37 -0.27
N GLU A 229 14.92 -7.25 0.42
CA GLU A 229 14.44 -5.91 0.05
C GLU A 229 12.90 -5.86 -0.15
N GLY A 230 12.17 -6.73 0.56
CA GLY A 230 10.72 -6.90 0.43
C GLY A 230 10.23 -7.54 -0.88
N LEU A 231 11.12 -7.97 -1.78
CA LEU A 231 10.75 -8.59 -3.04
C LEU A 231 10.36 -10.06 -2.83
N VAL A 232 9.10 -10.40 -3.14
CA VAL A 232 8.49 -11.71 -2.90
C VAL A 232 9.33 -12.87 -3.45
N ARG A 233 9.89 -12.74 -4.66
CA ARG A 233 10.78 -13.76 -5.24
C ARG A 233 12.05 -13.99 -4.41
N ARG A 234 12.65 -12.93 -3.86
CA ARG A 234 13.84 -13.04 -3.00
C ARG A 234 13.48 -13.58 -1.62
N VAL A 235 12.33 -13.19 -1.05
CA VAL A 235 11.78 -13.76 0.19
C VAL A 235 11.63 -15.28 0.04
N ASN A 236 11.03 -15.77 -1.04
CA ASN A 236 10.87 -17.20 -1.32
C ASN A 236 12.22 -17.93 -1.37
N ILE A 237 13.17 -17.44 -2.18
CA ILE A 237 14.49 -18.07 -2.35
C ILE A 237 15.26 -18.14 -1.03
N LEU A 238 15.26 -17.05 -0.25
CA LEU A 238 15.96 -17.01 1.04
C LEU A 238 15.25 -17.88 2.10
N ALA A 239 13.91 -17.96 2.09
CA ALA A 239 13.16 -18.78 3.02
C ALA A 239 13.33 -20.28 2.74
N ASP A 240 13.30 -20.70 1.47
CA ASP A 240 13.55 -22.09 1.06
C ASP A 240 14.97 -22.54 1.44
N LYS A 241 15.99 -21.75 1.07
CA LYS A 241 17.38 -21.99 1.45
C LYS A 241 17.59 -21.96 2.97
N ALA A 242 16.85 -21.14 3.71
CA ALA A 242 16.92 -21.11 5.17
C ALA A 242 16.28 -22.34 5.82
N LEU A 243 15.18 -22.88 5.25
CA LEU A 243 14.61 -24.17 5.68
C LEU A 243 15.60 -25.31 5.42
N LEU A 244 16.22 -25.36 4.23
CA LEU A 244 17.27 -26.32 3.88
C LEU A 244 18.46 -26.26 4.84
N ALA A 245 18.99 -25.06 5.13
CA ALA A 245 20.11 -24.88 6.07
C ALA A 245 19.73 -25.24 7.52
N THR A 246 18.47 -25.08 7.90
CA THR A 246 17.96 -25.44 9.24
C THR A 246 17.80 -26.96 9.37
N PHE A 247 17.29 -27.63 8.33
CA PHE A 247 17.24 -29.09 8.22
C PHE A 247 18.63 -29.72 8.23
N ALA A 248 19.58 -29.18 7.46
CA ALA A 248 20.96 -29.66 7.44
C ALA A 248 21.69 -29.51 8.79
N ALA A 249 21.23 -28.58 9.64
CA ALA A 249 21.69 -28.41 11.02
C ALA A 249 20.91 -29.26 12.05
N ASN A 250 20.01 -30.13 11.60
CA ASN A 250 19.06 -30.92 12.40
C ASN A 250 18.27 -30.08 13.43
N ALA A 251 17.91 -28.85 13.06
CA ALA A 251 17.19 -27.90 13.90
C ALA A 251 15.76 -27.68 13.38
N TYR A 252 14.88 -27.13 14.23
CA TYR A 252 13.49 -26.82 13.85
C TYR A 252 13.22 -25.31 13.72
N GLN A 253 13.92 -24.47 14.49
CA GLN A 253 13.74 -23.02 14.41
C GLN A 253 14.75 -22.38 13.43
N ILE A 254 14.26 -21.56 12.50
CA ILE A 254 15.09 -20.75 11.61
C ILE A 254 15.62 -19.55 12.41
N THR A 255 16.93 -19.54 12.58
CA THR A 255 17.68 -18.49 13.28
C THR A 255 18.43 -17.61 12.27
N PRO A 256 18.97 -16.45 12.68
CA PRO A 256 19.86 -15.65 11.83
C PRO A 256 21.07 -16.43 11.28
N LYS A 257 21.52 -17.52 11.92
CA LYS A 257 22.59 -18.38 11.38
C LYS A 257 22.17 -19.01 10.05
N HIS A 258 20.96 -19.56 9.99
CA HIS A 258 20.45 -20.27 8.82
C HIS A 258 20.10 -19.27 7.70
N VAL A 259 19.57 -18.09 8.04
CA VAL A 259 19.36 -17.01 7.07
C VAL A 259 20.68 -16.48 6.51
N ARG A 260 21.75 -16.32 7.30
CA ARG A 260 23.08 -15.96 6.76
C ARG A 260 23.63 -17.01 5.80
N ALA A 261 23.43 -18.30 6.08
CA ALA A 261 23.80 -19.37 5.15
C ALA A 261 23.02 -19.24 3.84
N ALA A 262 21.69 -19.07 3.91
CA ALA A 262 20.83 -18.85 2.75
C ALA A 262 21.22 -17.62 1.91
N ILE A 263 21.59 -16.51 2.57
CA ILE A 263 22.08 -15.29 1.90
C ILE A 263 23.42 -15.59 1.20
N LYS A 264 24.38 -16.23 1.87
CA LYS A 264 25.69 -16.58 1.28
C LYS A 264 25.55 -17.52 0.08
N ASP A 265 24.56 -18.41 0.13
CA ASP A 265 24.20 -19.36 -0.93
C ASP A 265 23.27 -18.74 -2.01
N SER A 266 23.09 -17.43 -2.03
CA SER A 266 22.27 -16.72 -3.00
C SER A 266 23.04 -15.60 -3.70
N GLU A 267 22.79 -15.42 -5.00
CA GLU A 267 23.41 -14.38 -5.82
C GLU A 267 23.15 -12.96 -5.25
N PHE A 268 21.97 -12.75 -4.67
CA PHE A 268 21.60 -11.48 -4.02
C PHE A 268 22.43 -11.16 -2.77
N GLY A 269 23.03 -12.17 -2.12
CA GLY A 269 23.79 -11.98 -0.89
C GLY A 269 25.10 -11.21 -1.07
N VAL A 270 25.69 -11.27 -2.26
CA VAL A 270 26.93 -10.54 -2.59
C VAL A 270 26.70 -9.03 -2.41
N ASN A 271 25.60 -8.50 -2.96
CA ASN A 271 25.22 -7.09 -2.85
C ASN A 271 24.92 -6.69 -1.41
N PHE A 272 24.23 -7.56 -0.64
CA PHE A 272 23.91 -7.31 0.77
C PHE A 272 25.15 -7.10 1.63
N TYR A 273 26.15 -7.98 1.52
CA TYR A 273 27.40 -7.86 2.28
C TYR A 273 28.28 -6.70 1.79
N GLN A 274 28.34 -6.44 0.48
CA GLN A 274 29.09 -5.31 -0.07
C GLN A 274 28.51 -3.95 0.36
N GLN A 275 27.19 -3.75 0.31
CA GLN A 275 26.56 -2.52 0.78
C GLN A 275 26.77 -2.31 2.29
N ALA A 276 26.65 -3.36 3.10
CA ALA A 276 26.90 -3.29 4.54
C ALA A 276 28.36 -2.89 4.83
N LYS A 277 29.33 -3.53 4.15
CA LYS A 277 30.76 -3.20 4.26
C LYS A 277 31.05 -1.77 3.83
N ARG A 278 30.47 -1.29 2.71
CA ARG A 278 30.63 0.09 2.22
C ARG A 278 30.11 1.12 3.21
N ARG A 279 28.94 0.92 3.82
CA ARG A 279 28.41 1.81 4.88
C ARG A 279 29.30 1.82 6.11
N TRP A 280 29.85 0.67 6.51
CA TRP A 280 30.79 0.58 7.65
C TRP A 280 32.11 1.30 7.37
N LEU A 281 32.67 1.17 6.15
CA LEU A 281 33.86 1.91 5.73
C LEU A 281 33.63 3.42 5.69
N ILE A 282 32.46 3.87 5.22
CA ILE A 282 32.08 5.30 5.27
C ILE A 282 31.95 5.78 6.71
N ALA A 283 31.34 5.00 7.60
CA ALA A 283 31.22 5.34 9.02
C ALA A 283 32.60 5.41 9.73
N LEU A 284 33.52 4.49 9.42
CA LEU A 284 34.90 4.53 9.92
C LEU A 284 35.66 5.76 9.38
N ALA A 285 35.51 6.09 8.10
CA ALA A 285 36.12 7.29 7.52
C ALA A 285 35.56 8.57 8.16
N ALA A 286 34.24 8.66 8.36
CA ALA A 286 33.60 9.79 9.04
C ALA A 286 34.05 9.92 10.51
N ALA A 287 34.19 8.80 11.24
CA ALA A 287 34.73 8.79 12.59
C ALA A 287 36.20 9.24 12.64
N LEU A 288 37.02 8.81 11.67
CA LEU A 288 38.42 9.24 11.55
C LEU A 288 38.52 10.76 11.28
N ILE A 289 37.70 11.28 10.35
CA ILE A 289 37.60 12.72 10.07
C ILE A 289 37.16 13.49 11.31
N PHE A 290 36.18 12.99 12.07
CA PHE A 290 35.73 13.62 13.31
C PHE A 290 36.85 13.68 14.37
N VAL A 291 37.61 12.59 14.55
CA VAL A 291 38.77 12.58 15.47
C VAL A 291 39.84 13.58 15.04
N VAL A 292 40.15 13.67 13.75
CA VAL A 292 41.10 14.67 13.21
C VAL A 292 40.60 16.09 13.43
N LEU A 293 39.31 16.35 13.24
CA LEU A 293 38.69 17.67 13.41
C LEU A 293 38.70 18.09 14.89
N VAL A 294 38.39 17.18 15.82
CA VAL A 294 38.50 17.41 17.27
C VAL A 294 39.95 17.67 17.68
N ALA A 295 40.92 16.89 17.16
CA ALA A 295 42.33 17.11 17.44
C ALA A 295 42.83 18.47 16.92
N PHE A 296 42.39 18.88 15.73
CA PHE A 296 42.70 20.21 15.17
C PHE A 296 42.13 21.35 16.02
N LEU A 297 40.86 21.25 16.44
CA LEU A 297 40.25 22.22 17.36
C LEU A 297 40.97 22.27 18.71
N PHE A 298 41.41 21.13 19.25
CA PHE A 298 42.17 21.08 20.50
C PHE A 298 43.55 21.75 20.38
N VAL A 299 44.25 21.58 19.25
CA VAL A 299 45.51 22.29 18.97
C VAL A 299 45.28 23.80 18.85
N GLN A 300 44.23 24.24 18.14
CA GLN A 300 43.86 25.66 18.05
C GLN A 300 43.54 26.26 19.43
N PHE A 301 42.74 25.57 20.25
CA PHE A 301 42.40 26.01 21.60
C PHE A 301 43.65 26.14 22.49
N LYS A 302 44.60 25.20 22.39
CA LYS A 302 45.87 25.25 23.13
C LYS A 302 46.82 26.35 22.63
N SER A 303 46.77 26.68 21.33
CA SER A 303 47.58 27.74 20.73
C SER A 303 47.11 29.15 21.12
N ASN A 304 45.81 29.36 21.32
CA ASN A 304 45.26 30.66 21.75
C ASN A 304 45.48 30.99 23.24
N ASN A 305 45.85 30.03 24.07
CA ASN A 305 46.12 30.24 25.51
C ASN A 305 47.60 30.54 25.79
N LYS A 306 48.11 31.67 25.27
CA LYS A 306 49.35 32.29 25.78
C LYS A 306 49.01 33.33 26.85
N PRO A 307 49.68 33.32 28.03
CA PRO A 307 49.42 34.30 29.08
C PRO A 307 49.98 35.67 28.71
N VAL A 308 49.18 36.73 28.93
CA VAL A 308 49.60 38.13 28.80
C VAL A 308 50.27 38.58 30.10
N PRO A 309 51.41 39.30 30.07
CA PRO A 309 52.07 39.78 31.29
C PRO A 309 51.27 40.88 32.01
N GLN A 310 51.38 40.94 33.34
CA GLN A 310 50.76 41.97 34.17
C GLN A 310 51.44 43.33 34.03
N SER A 311 50.65 44.39 34.06
CA SER A 311 51.09 45.74 34.46
C SER A 311 50.01 46.41 35.33
N ALA A 312 50.46 47.24 36.27
CA ALA A 312 49.67 47.98 37.26
C ALA A 312 50.53 49.15 37.78
N PRO A 313 50.00 50.13 38.54
CA PRO A 313 48.65 50.71 38.54
C PRO A 313 48.67 52.26 38.46
N ALA A 314 47.58 52.90 38.00
CA ALA A 314 47.30 54.34 38.17
C ALA A 314 45.84 54.64 37.72
N GLU A 315 45.09 55.60 38.24
CA GLU A 315 45.07 56.26 39.56
C GLU A 315 43.63 56.81 39.75
N LYS A 316 43.14 57.01 40.98
CA LYS A 316 41.76 57.44 41.23
C LYS A 316 41.58 58.94 41.00
N GLN A 317 40.46 59.35 40.40
CA GLN A 317 39.82 60.62 40.74
C GLN A 317 38.34 60.42 41.11
N VAL A 318 37.89 61.24 42.05
CA VAL A 318 36.61 61.13 42.78
C VAL A 318 35.77 62.35 42.45
N SER A 319 34.45 62.18 42.32
CA SER A 319 33.51 63.27 42.59
C SER A 319 32.25 62.77 43.31
N GLN A 320 31.67 63.66 44.10
CA GLN A 320 30.66 63.46 45.16
C GLN A 320 29.24 63.28 44.56
N ALA A 321 28.37 62.34 44.95
CA ALA A 321 27.70 62.04 46.23
C ALA A 321 26.36 62.81 46.47
N LYS A 322 25.21 62.11 46.60
CA LYS A 322 24.03 62.43 47.48
C LYS A 322 22.87 61.39 47.38
N VAL A 323 22.58 60.70 48.49
CA VAL A 323 21.27 60.23 49.06
C VAL A 323 20.11 59.71 48.14
N GLU A 324 19.82 58.40 48.25
CA GLU A 324 18.55 57.72 48.69
C GLU A 324 17.12 58.28 48.39
N PRO A 325 16.04 57.45 48.41
CA PRO A 325 15.64 56.36 47.50
C PRO A 325 14.29 56.62 46.77
N PRO A 326 13.91 55.84 45.74
CA PRO A 326 12.61 56.01 45.06
C PRO A 326 11.46 55.21 45.72
N LYS A 327 10.28 55.85 45.83
CA LYS A 327 8.98 55.18 46.04
C LYS A 327 8.31 54.84 44.70
N GLN A 328 7.37 53.90 44.76
CA GLN A 328 6.46 53.55 43.67
C GLN A 328 5.48 54.70 43.36
N ASP A 329 5.01 54.78 42.12
CA ASP A 329 3.58 55.01 41.85
C ASP A 329 3.17 54.48 40.46
N VAL A 330 1.87 54.22 40.31
CA VAL A 330 1.21 53.56 39.17
C VAL A 330 0.49 54.60 38.31
N ILE A 331 0.35 54.38 36.99
CA ILE A 331 -0.77 54.91 36.18
C ILE A 331 -1.05 54.00 34.97
N ALA A 332 -2.32 53.95 34.55
CA ALA A 332 -2.88 53.06 33.54
C ALA A 332 -2.90 53.65 32.12
N VAL A 333 -3.30 52.85 31.12
CA VAL A 333 -3.49 53.27 29.72
C VAL A 333 -4.81 52.74 29.14
N ALA A 334 -5.60 53.66 28.57
CA ALA A 334 -6.71 53.48 27.63
C ALA A 334 -7.17 54.88 27.14
N PRO A 335 -8.05 55.04 26.14
CA PRO A 335 -8.05 54.47 24.78
C PRO A 335 -8.34 55.54 23.68
N ILE A 336 -8.18 55.24 22.38
CA ILE A 336 -8.77 56.05 21.27
C ILE A 336 -9.22 55.16 20.08
N GLU A 337 -10.39 55.50 19.53
CA GLU A 337 -10.99 55.10 18.25
C GLU A 337 -11.31 56.39 17.43
N THR A 338 -11.65 56.44 16.13
CA THR A 338 -12.11 55.46 15.12
C THR A 338 -11.87 56.05 13.71
N ALA A 339 -11.70 55.26 12.64
CA ALA A 339 -12.04 55.70 11.26
C ALA A 339 -12.13 54.56 10.21
N GLU A 340 -13.09 54.71 9.30
CA GLU A 340 -13.75 53.74 8.39
C GLU A 340 -12.96 53.17 7.18
N PRO A 341 -13.51 52.12 6.50
CA PRO A 341 -12.92 51.48 5.30
C PRO A 341 -13.53 51.93 3.95
N GLN A 342 -12.82 51.69 2.85
CA GLN A 342 -13.36 51.78 1.48
C GLN A 342 -13.35 50.43 0.73
N LYS A 343 -14.34 50.27 -0.16
CA LYS A 343 -14.66 49.05 -0.92
C LYS A 343 -13.77 48.85 -2.15
N VAL A 344 -13.52 47.58 -2.50
CA VAL A 344 -13.43 47.14 -3.90
C VAL A 344 -14.42 45.98 -4.10
N VAL A 345 -14.94 45.84 -5.31
CA VAL A 345 -16.13 45.07 -5.69
C VAL A 345 -15.77 43.69 -6.22
N GLU A 346 -16.47 42.65 -5.75
CA GLU A 346 -16.77 41.44 -6.53
C GLU A 346 -18.25 41.06 -6.36
N THR A 347 -18.83 40.46 -7.40
CA THR A 347 -20.27 40.12 -7.54
C THR A 347 -20.45 38.59 -7.64
N PRO A 348 -21.66 38.03 -7.45
CA PRO A 348 -21.81 36.96 -6.46
C PRO A 348 -21.99 35.55 -7.05
N GLN A 349 -21.55 34.54 -6.30
CA GLN A 349 -22.06 33.16 -6.44
C GLN A 349 -23.26 32.96 -5.49
N PRO A 350 -24.29 32.16 -5.87
CA PRO A 350 -25.49 32.02 -5.05
C PRO A 350 -25.26 31.16 -3.81
N ALA A 351 -25.75 31.61 -2.66
CA ALA A 351 -25.84 30.80 -1.45
C ALA A 351 -27.19 30.06 -1.39
N THR A 352 -27.14 28.73 -1.27
CA THR A 352 -28.19 27.82 -0.76
C THR A 352 -27.53 26.42 -0.71
N THR A 353 -27.48 25.68 0.39
CA THR A 353 -27.98 25.90 1.75
C THR A 353 -27.10 25.10 2.71
N ALA A 354 -26.73 25.64 3.87
CA ALA A 354 -25.92 24.92 4.86
C ALA A 354 -26.43 25.15 6.30
N SER A 355 -27.30 24.25 6.76
CA SER A 355 -27.47 23.91 8.19
C SER A 355 -28.42 22.71 8.33
N ASP A 356 -27.87 21.50 8.44
CA ASP A 356 -28.39 20.41 9.30
C ASP A 356 -27.52 19.15 9.14
N THR A 357 -26.29 19.24 9.66
CA THR A 357 -25.52 18.07 10.10
C THR A 357 -24.66 18.49 11.29
N SER A 358 -25.20 18.33 12.50
CA SER A 358 -24.34 18.13 13.67
C SER A 358 -23.51 16.85 13.44
N ASP A 359 -22.27 16.85 13.93
CA ASP A 359 -21.26 15.88 13.53
C ASP A 359 -21.74 14.44 13.73
N ILE A 360 -22.01 13.73 12.61
CA ILE A 360 -22.66 12.41 12.60
C ILE A 360 -21.88 11.41 13.47
N LEU A 361 -20.55 11.56 13.50
CA LEU A 361 -19.66 10.74 14.32
C LEU A 361 -19.93 10.91 15.81
N ASP A 362 -20.04 12.14 16.31
CA ASP A 362 -20.23 12.42 17.74
C ASP A 362 -21.62 11.98 18.21
N ASN A 363 -22.65 12.20 17.39
CA ASN A 363 -24.00 11.70 17.64
C ASN A 363 -24.04 10.16 17.74
N ARG A 364 -23.37 9.43 16.83
CA ARG A 364 -23.30 7.96 16.90
C ARG A 364 -22.41 7.45 18.05
N LEU A 365 -21.34 8.16 18.41
CA LEU A 365 -20.51 7.83 19.58
C LEU A 365 -21.33 7.91 20.88
N ALA A 366 -22.11 8.98 21.06
CA ALA A 366 -23.00 9.14 22.22
C ALA A 366 -24.08 8.04 22.26
N ALA A 367 -24.82 7.85 21.15
CA ALA A 367 -25.87 6.84 21.06
C ALA A 367 -25.36 5.41 21.31
N THR A 368 -24.12 5.11 20.89
CA THR A 368 -23.49 3.80 21.12
C THR A 368 -23.18 3.56 22.60
N LEU A 369 -22.74 4.59 23.34
CA LEU A 369 -22.47 4.47 24.77
C LEU A 369 -23.75 4.19 25.58
N ASP A 370 -24.89 4.74 25.17
CA ASP A 370 -26.16 4.48 25.85
C ASP A 370 -26.76 3.13 25.45
N TRP A 371 -26.65 2.72 24.18
CA TRP A 371 -27.00 1.37 23.73
C TRP A 371 -26.18 0.30 24.49
N LEU A 372 -24.87 0.49 24.65
CA LEU A 372 -23.99 -0.44 25.39
C LEU A 372 -24.36 -0.59 26.88
N LYS A 373 -25.01 0.40 27.50
CA LYS A 373 -25.48 0.31 28.90
C LYS A 373 -26.81 -0.45 29.02
N GLN A 374 -27.62 -0.48 27.97
CA GLN A 374 -28.99 -1.01 27.99
C GLN A 374 -29.07 -2.46 27.47
N GLN A 375 -28.10 -2.90 26.67
CA GLN A 375 -28.09 -4.26 26.11
C GLN A 375 -27.50 -5.32 27.07
N PRO A 376 -28.04 -6.54 27.08
CA PRO A 376 -27.41 -7.69 27.74
C PRO A 376 -25.98 -7.96 27.25
N GLU A 377 -25.07 -8.37 28.15
CA GLU A 377 -23.68 -8.68 27.77
C GLU A 377 -23.55 -9.80 26.72
N SER A 378 -24.56 -10.67 26.62
CA SER A 378 -24.66 -11.78 25.65
C SER A 378 -25.04 -11.35 24.24
N THR A 379 -25.56 -10.13 24.05
CA THR A 379 -25.95 -9.61 22.73
C THR A 379 -24.75 -9.55 21.80
N VAL A 380 -24.94 -9.98 20.55
CA VAL A 380 -23.92 -10.05 19.50
C VAL A 380 -24.12 -8.93 18.50
N SER A 381 -23.04 -8.29 18.07
CA SER A 381 -23.01 -7.29 17.00
C SER A 381 -21.87 -7.62 16.01
N ILE A 382 -21.97 -7.10 14.79
CA ILE A 382 -21.02 -7.42 13.71
C ILE A 382 -20.05 -6.26 13.53
N GLN A 383 -18.77 -6.43 13.85
CA GLN A 383 -17.73 -5.47 13.50
C GLN A 383 -17.47 -5.48 12.00
N ILE A 384 -17.73 -4.36 11.32
CA ILE A 384 -17.64 -4.23 9.86
C ILE A 384 -16.42 -3.45 9.37
N MET A 385 -15.84 -2.57 10.21
CA MET A 385 -14.61 -1.83 9.92
C MET A 385 -14.02 -1.18 11.18
N GLY A 386 -12.84 -0.60 11.05
CA GLY A 386 -12.26 0.32 12.02
C GLY A 386 -11.10 1.11 11.42
N GLY A 387 -10.67 2.18 12.09
CA GLY A 387 -9.64 3.09 11.58
C GLY A 387 -9.01 3.97 12.65
N THR A 388 -7.90 4.62 12.29
CA THR A 388 -7.11 5.50 13.18
C THR A 388 -7.30 7.00 12.92
N SER A 389 -8.21 7.38 12.01
CA SER A 389 -8.50 8.77 11.67
C SER A 389 -10.01 9.03 11.70
N ASP A 390 -10.43 9.96 12.55
CA ASP A 390 -11.81 10.42 12.69
C ASP A 390 -12.32 11.06 11.37
N GLU A 391 -11.45 11.73 10.60
CA GLU A 391 -11.79 12.32 9.31
C GLU A 391 -12.11 11.25 8.25
N GLN A 392 -11.24 10.24 8.11
CA GLN A 392 -11.50 9.11 7.21
C GLN A 392 -12.77 8.36 7.62
N LEU A 393 -13.05 8.27 8.92
CA LEU A 393 -14.25 7.60 9.40
C LEU A 393 -15.53 8.40 9.14
N ARG A 394 -15.50 9.74 9.23
CA ARG A 394 -16.64 10.59 8.84
C ARG A 394 -17.05 10.33 7.39
N THR A 395 -16.09 10.32 6.46
CA THR A 395 -16.34 10.02 5.04
C THR A 395 -16.92 8.62 4.83
N HIS A 396 -16.45 7.61 5.58
CA HIS A 396 -17.02 6.25 5.51
C HIS A 396 -18.41 6.14 6.17
N LEU A 397 -18.67 6.82 7.28
CA LEU A 397 -20.01 6.82 7.90
C LEU A 397 -21.04 7.51 6.99
N GLN A 398 -20.63 8.57 6.29
CA GLN A 398 -21.47 9.24 5.30
C GLN A 398 -21.79 8.34 4.09
N SER A 399 -20.85 7.53 3.61
CA SER A 399 -21.12 6.56 2.54
C SER A 399 -21.91 5.33 3.02
N LEU A 400 -21.69 4.88 4.25
CA LEU A 400 -22.48 3.81 4.88
C LEU A 400 -23.94 4.22 5.09
N SER A 401 -24.20 5.46 5.50
CA SER A 401 -25.57 5.98 5.72
C SER A 401 -26.43 6.00 4.45
N ALA A 402 -25.81 5.98 3.27
CA ALA A 402 -26.49 5.86 1.98
C ALA A 402 -26.81 4.40 1.58
N GLN A 403 -26.28 3.40 2.31
CA GLN A 403 -26.41 1.97 1.99
C GLN A 403 -27.03 1.12 3.13
N LEU A 404 -27.03 1.65 4.36
CA LEU A 404 -27.50 0.99 5.57
C LEU A 404 -28.24 1.99 6.46
N GLU A 405 -29.23 1.51 7.20
CA GLU A 405 -29.93 2.29 8.23
C GLU A 405 -28.96 2.74 9.32
N LEU A 406 -28.81 4.06 9.46
CA LEU A 406 -27.92 4.70 10.43
C LEU A 406 -28.13 4.20 11.87
N ASP A 407 -29.37 3.91 12.25
CA ASP A 407 -29.73 3.46 13.60
C ASP A 407 -29.10 2.12 13.98
N ASN A 408 -28.84 1.28 12.99
CA ASN A 408 -28.18 -0.01 13.17
C ASN A 408 -26.64 0.06 13.12
N ILE A 409 -26.03 1.26 13.03
CA ILE A 409 -24.57 1.46 12.98
C ILE A 409 -24.05 1.99 14.31
N TYR A 410 -23.30 1.19 15.06
CA TYR A 410 -22.71 1.61 16.35
C TYR A 410 -21.22 1.91 16.20
N VAL A 411 -20.72 2.93 16.89
CA VAL A 411 -19.33 3.39 16.78
C VAL A 411 -18.75 3.61 18.17
N PHE A 412 -17.56 3.07 18.44
CA PHE A 412 -16.89 3.24 19.73
C PHE A 412 -15.36 3.35 19.58
N ARG A 413 -14.72 4.01 20.55
CA ARG A 413 -13.26 4.18 20.63
C ARG A 413 -12.62 3.06 21.46
N THR A 414 -11.48 2.56 20.99
CA THR A 414 -10.68 1.47 21.58
C THR A 414 -9.18 1.82 21.53
N LYS A 415 -8.32 1.00 22.15
CA LYS A 415 -6.86 1.09 22.01
C LYS A 415 -6.34 -0.17 21.32
N VAL A 416 -5.74 -0.03 20.14
CA VAL A 416 -5.02 -1.11 19.45
C VAL A 416 -3.53 -0.79 19.52
N SER A 417 -2.72 -1.69 20.08
CA SER A 417 -1.28 -1.49 20.30
C SER A 417 -0.94 -0.14 20.98
N ASN A 418 -1.73 0.22 21.99
CA ASN A 418 -1.65 1.48 22.74
C ASN A 418 -1.86 2.77 21.92
N ARG A 419 -2.53 2.69 20.76
CA ARG A 419 -2.96 3.83 19.93
C ARG A 419 -4.49 3.89 19.86
N PRO A 420 -5.10 5.10 19.79
CA PRO A 420 -6.54 5.23 19.61
C PRO A 420 -6.99 4.60 18.27
N PHE A 421 -8.08 3.86 18.31
CA PHE A 421 -8.67 3.18 17.17
C PHE A 421 -10.19 3.22 17.29
N LEU A 422 -10.88 3.69 16.25
CA LEU A 422 -12.34 3.69 16.17
C LEU A 422 -12.81 2.39 15.52
N THR A 423 -13.84 1.78 16.09
CA THR A 423 -14.45 0.54 15.59
C THR A 423 -15.91 0.79 15.25
N VAL A 424 -16.34 0.30 14.10
CA VAL A 424 -17.74 0.36 13.63
C VAL A 424 -18.36 -1.02 13.65
N LEU A 425 -19.52 -1.10 14.28
CA LEU A 425 -20.36 -2.27 14.41
C LEU A 425 -21.67 -2.08 13.65
N TYR A 426 -22.30 -3.18 13.27
CA TYR A 426 -23.59 -3.21 12.60
C TYR A 426 -24.53 -4.25 13.22
N GLY A 427 -25.75 -3.80 13.50
CA GLY A 427 -26.87 -4.58 14.02
C GLY A 427 -26.71 -5.04 15.47
N SER A 428 -27.82 -5.49 16.04
CA SER A 428 -27.91 -6.06 17.39
C SER A 428 -28.67 -7.38 17.30
N TYR A 429 -28.05 -8.48 17.72
CA TYR A 429 -28.57 -9.83 17.55
C TYR A 429 -28.57 -10.59 18.89
N PRO A 430 -29.64 -11.33 19.23
CA PRO A 430 -29.76 -12.01 20.51
C PRO A 430 -28.81 -13.21 20.64
N ASN A 431 -28.35 -13.78 19.53
CA ASN A 431 -27.47 -14.94 19.49
C ASN A 431 -26.50 -14.90 18.30
N ARG A 432 -25.51 -15.79 18.34
CA ARG A 432 -24.44 -15.88 17.33
C ARG A 432 -24.95 -16.36 15.96
N GLU A 433 -25.98 -17.20 15.92
CA GLU A 433 -26.51 -17.76 14.67
C GLU A 433 -27.23 -16.70 13.83
N GLU A 434 -28.05 -15.86 14.46
CA GLU A 434 -28.72 -14.74 13.80
C GLU A 434 -27.72 -13.71 13.28
N ALA A 435 -26.70 -13.37 14.07
CA ALA A 435 -25.62 -12.51 13.61
C ALA A 435 -24.85 -13.11 12.41
N GLN A 436 -24.64 -14.42 12.40
CA GLN A 436 -24.00 -15.12 11.27
C GLN A 436 -24.88 -15.17 10.02
N ARG A 437 -26.22 -15.32 10.17
CA ARG A 437 -27.18 -15.15 9.06
C ARG A 437 -27.22 -13.71 8.54
N ALA A 438 -27.08 -12.72 9.42
CA ALA A 438 -27.00 -11.32 9.02
C ALA A 438 -25.71 -11.00 8.25
N ILE A 439 -24.55 -11.58 8.61
CA ILE A 439 -23.32 -11.51 7.80
C ILE A 439 -23.57 -12.00 6.36
N GLN A 440 -24.40 -13.03 6.16
CA GLN A 440 -24.76 -13.51 4.82
C GLN A 440 -25.64 -12.53 4.03
N LYS A 441 -26.37 -11.63 4.71
CA LYS A 441 -27.23 -10.61 4.09
C LYS A 441 -26.56 -9.25 3.89
N LEU A 442 -25.41 -8.98 4.51
CA LEU A 442 -24.65 -7.75 4.31
C LEU A 442 -24.34 -7.49 2.82
N PRO A 443 -24.24 -6.22 2.38
CA PRO A 443 -23.66 -5.87 1.09
C PRO A 443 -22.27 -6.50 0.89
N LEU A 444 -21.96 -6.93 -0.34
CA LEU A 444 -20.68 -7.57 -0.65
C LEU A 444 -19.48 -6.68 -0.28
N THR A 445 -19.62 -5.37 -0.44
CA THR A 445 -18.65 -4.33 -0.02
C THR A 445 -18.22 -4.44 1.45
N LEU A 446 -19.10 -4.92 2.33
CA LEU A 446 -18.83 -5.04 3.77
C LEU A 446 -18.41 -6.45 4.19
N LYS A 447 -18.72 -7.49 3.40
CA LYS A 447 -18.22 -8.85 3.64
C LYS A 447 -16.72 -9.00 3.38
N ILE A 448 -16.16 -8.18 2.49
CA ILE A 448 -14.74 -8.18 2.11
C ILE A 448 -13.83 -7.85 3.31
N ASN A 449 -14.29 -6.99 4.25
CA ASN A 449 -13.54 -6.63 5.45
C ASN A 449 -13.51 -7.71 6.55
N HIS A 450 -13.85 -8.97 6.22
CA HIS A 450 -13.93 -10.10 7.16
C HIS A 450 -14.69 -9.78 8.46
N PRO A 451 -16.00 -9.44 8.37
CA PRO A 451 -16.77 -8.95 9.50
C PRO A 451 -16.75 -9.92 10.69
N GLN A 452 -16.39 -9.41 11.86
CA GLN A 452 -16.16 -10.22 13.07
C GLN A 452 -17.35 -10.13 14.02
N LEU A 453 -17.73 -11.25 14.62
CA LEU A 453 -18.77 -11.29 15.66
C LEU A 453 -18.19 -10.84 17.01
N ARG A 454 -18.81 -9.83 17.60
CA ARG A 454 -18.41 -9.19 18.87
C ARG A 454 -19.57 -9.27 19.86
N THR A 455 -19.32 -9.55 21.13
CA THR A 455 -20.34 -9.47 22.18
C THR A 455 -20.32 -8.11 22.86
N VAL A 456 -21.48 -7.62 23.31
CA VAL A 456 -21.59 -6.38 24.10
C VAL A 456 -20.71 -6.43 25.35
N GLY A 457 -20.67 -7.56 26.07
CA GLY A 457 -19.77 -7.74 27.22
C GLY A 457 -18.28 -7.72 26.87
N GLY A 458 -17.91 -8.09 25.64
CA GLY A 458 -16.54 -7.95 25.12
C GLY A 458 -16.20 -6.49 24.79
N ILE A 459 -17.12 -5.80 24.12
CA ILE A 459 -17.00 -4.37 23.77
C ILE A 459 -16.87 -3.51 25.02
N LEU A 460 -17.74 -3.71 26.02
CA LEU A 460 -17.71 -2.98 27.31
C LEU A 460 -16.37 -3.10 28.04
N LYS A 461 -15.67 -4.25 27.93
CA LYS A 461 -14.34 -4.43 28.53
C LYS A 461 -13.26 -3.60 27.81
N GLU A 462 -13.33 -3.48 26.48
CA GLU A 462 -12.41 -2.66 25.71
C GLU A 462 -12.68 -1.15 25.88
N THR A 463 -13.95 -0.73 25.95
CA THR A 463 -14.30 0.69 26.20
C THR A 463 -13.82 1.15 27.58
N LYS A 464 -13.90 0.29 28.60
CA LYS A 464 -13.33 0.54 29.95
C LYS A 464 -11.80 0.60 30.00
N GLN A 465 -11.10 0.12 28.98
CA GLN A 465 -9.64 0.28 28.83
C GLN A 465 -9.26 1.50 27.97
N PHE A 466 -10.24 2.11 27.27
CA PHE A 466 -10.04 3.33 26.51
C PHE A 466 -10.12 4.57 27.40
N GLN A 467 -11.13 4.64 28.27
CA GLN A 467 -11.24 5.59 29.38
C GLN A 467 -10.04 5.49 30.33
#